data_AF-A0A7C7QKI9-F1
#
_entry.id   AF-A0A7C7QKI9-F1
#
_cell.length_a   1.000
_cell.length_b   1.000
_cell.length_c   1.000
_cell.angle_alpha   90.00
_cell.angle_beta   90.00
_cell.angle_gamma   90.00
#
_symmetry.space_group_name_H-M   'P 1'
#
loop_
_entity.id
_entity.type
_entity.pdbx_description
1 polymer ?
#
loop_
_entity_poly.entity_id
_entity_poly.type
_entity_poly.pdbx_seq_one_letter_code
_entity_poly.pdbx_strand_id
1 'polypeptide(L)' 'MKVAIIMGSQSDLPIMQQAVDILKEFEIETEIDIVSAHRTPE' A
#
# COMPACT_ATOMS: atom_id res chain seq x y z
N MET A 1 0.56 -0.78 16.52
CA MET A 1 -0.49 -0.53 15.50
C MET A 1 0.13 -0.82 14.15
N LYS A 2 -0.57 -1.49 13.25
CA LYS A 2 -0.04 -1.90 11.94
C LYS A 2 -1.05 -1.57 10.84
N VAL A 3 -0.58 -1.07 9.70
CA VAL A 3 -1.40 -0.68 8.55
C VAL A 3 -0.97 -1.47 7.32
N ALA A 4 -1.94 -1.92 6.52
CA ALA A 4 -1.69 -2.51 5.21
C ALA A 4 -2.06 -1.50 4.12
N ILE A 5 -1.14 -1.27 3.17
CA ILE A 5 -1.39 -0.51 1.95
C ILE A 5 -1.49 -1.51 0.80
N ILE A 6 -2.69 -1.64 0.26
CA ILE A 6 -2.98 -2.48 -0.90
C ILE A 6 -3.20 -1.62 -2.14
N MET A 7 -2.65 -2.05 -3.27
CA MET A 7 -2.80 -1.38 -4.56
C MET A 7 -3.08 -2.39 -5.69
N GLY A 8 -3.70 -1.93 -6.77
CA GLY A 8 -4.15 -2.82 -7.86
C GLY A 8 -3.07 -3.15 -8.88
N SER A 9 -1.96 -2.39 -8.90
CA SER A 9 -0.87 -2.49 -9.85
C SER A 9 0.42 -1.93 -9.28
N GLN A 10 1.58 -2.44 -9.73
CA GLN A 10 2.89 -1.85 -9.41
C GLN A 10 3.01 -0.40 -9.92
N SER A 11 2.27 -0.04 -10.98
CA SER A 11 2.22 1.33 -11.49
C SER A 11 1.61 2.34 -10.52
N ASP A 12 0.89 1.87 -9.49
CA ASP A 12 0.26 2.73 -8.49
C ASP A 12 1.26 3.14 -7.39
N LEU A 13 2.38 2.41 -7.25
CA LEU A 13 3.36 2.61 -6.20
C LEU A 13 3.90 4.06 -6.11
N PRO A 14 4.22 4.76 -7.23
CA PRO A 14 4.67 6.15 -7.16
C PRO A 14 3.65 7.09 -6.50
N ILE A 15 2.36 6.81 -6.66
CA ILE A 15 1.27 7.58 -6.02
C ILE A 15 1.15 7.15 -4.55
N MET A 16 1.15 5.84 -4.29
CA MET A 16 0.98 5.28 -2.95
C MET A 16 2.15 5.59 -2.00
N GLN A 17 3.32 5.95 -2.54
CA GLN A 17 4.49 6.35 -1.75
C GLN A 17 4.18 7.50 -0.78
N GLN A 18 3.29 8.43 -1.15
CA GLN A 18 2.87 9.52 -0.26
C GLN A 18 2.21 9.00 1.02
N ALA A 19 1.41 7.93 0.95
CA ALA A 19 0.79 7.33 2.12
C ALA A 19 1.83 6.57 2.97
N VAL A 20 2.77 5.88 2.33
CA VAL A 20 3.88 5.19 3.01
C VAL A 20 4.74 6.18 3.81
N ASP A 21 5.08 7.32 3.21
CA ASP A 21 5.93 8.33 3.83
C ASP A 21 5.27 8.91 5.09
N ILE A 22 3.98 9.23 5.02
CA ILE A 22 3.22 9.74 6.18
C ILE A 22 3.15 8.69 7.30
N LEU A 23 2.85 7.43 6.99
CA LEU A 23 2.81 6.38 8.02
C LEU A 23 4.18 6.17 8.67
N LYS A 24 5.26 6.30 7.90
CA LYS A 24 6.64 6.21 8.40
C LYS A 24 6.98 7.38 9.33
N GLU A 25 6.55 8.61 9.02
CA GLU A 25 6.74 9.78 9.91
C GLU A 25 6.09 9.59 11.28
N PHE A 26 4.96 8.87 11.33
CA PHE A 26 4.28 8.50 12.57
C PHE A 26 4.82 7.23 13.24
N GLU A 27 5.92 6.65 12.72
CA GLU A 27 6.52 5.40 13.19
C GLU A 27 5.52 4.21 13.20
N ILE A 28 4.59 4.19 12.23
CA ILE A 28 3.60 3.13 12.08
C ILE A 28 4.15 2.01 11.20
N GLU A 29 4.16 0.79 11.72
CA GLU A 29 4.50 -0.40 10.94
C GLU A 29 3.54 -0.54 9.75
N THR A 30 4.11 -0.58 8.54
CA THR A 30 3.35 -0.60 7.30
C THR A 30 3.77 -1.79 6.44
N GLU A 31 2.78 -2.53 5.94
CA GLU A 31 2.97 -3.62 4.98
C GLU A 31 2.35 -3.24 3.64
N ILE A 32 3.01 -3.55 2.53
CA ILE A 32 2.61 -3.15 1.19
C ILE A 32 2.42 -4.40 0.35
N ASP A 33 1.28 -4.51 -0.34
CA ASP A 33 1.00 -5.62 -1.26
C ASP A 33 0.22 -5.16 -2.51
N ILE A 34 0.33 -5.93 -3.59
CA ILE A 34 -0.37 -5.70 -4.85
C ILE A 34 -1.51 -6.71 -4.96
N VAL A 35 -2.72 -6.24 -4.69
CA VAL A 35 -3.95 -7.05 -4.74
C VAL A 35 -4.94 -6.38 -5.69
N SER A 36 -5.21 -7.03 -6.82
CA SER A 36 -6.05 -6.47 -7.88
C SER A 36 -7.43 -7.08 -7.83
N ALA A 37 -8.45 -6.32 -7.40
CA ALA A 37 -9.83 -6.81 -7.34
C ALA A 37 -10.37 -7.37 -8.68
N HIS A 38 -9.86 -6.88 -9.83
CA HIS A 38 -10.29 -7.36 -11.14
C HIS A 38 -9.48 -8.55 -11.68
N ARG A 39 -8.20 -8.67 -11.29
CA ARG A 39 -7.29 -9.69 -11.85
C ARG A 39 -7.09 -10.88 -10.92
N THR A 40 -7.25 -10.66 -9.62
CA THR A 40 -7.16 -11.64 -8.54
C THR A 40 -8.36 -11.44 -7.59
N PRO A 41 -9.58 -11.78 -8.04
CA PRO A 41 -10.81 -11.55 -7.27
C PRO A 41 -11.05 -12.57 -6.13
N GLU A 42 -10.23 -13.62 -6.07
CA GLU A 42 -10.30 -14.74 -5.13
C GLU A 42 -9.50 -14.54 -3.84
#